data_AF-A0A8J6IYN6-F1
#
_entry.id   AF-A0A8J6IYN6-F1
#
_cell.length_a   1.000
_cell.length_b   1.000
_cell.length_c   1.000
_cell.angle_alpha   90.00
_cell.angle_beta   90.00
_cell.angle_gamma   90.00
#
_symmetry.space_group_name_H-M   'P 1'
#
loop_
_entity.id
_entity.type
_entity.pdbx_description
1 polymer ?
#
loop_
_entity_poly.entity_id
_entity_poly.type
_entity_poly.pdbx_seq_one_letter_code
_entity_poly.pdbx_strand_id
1 'polypeptide(L)'
;MELWTMVLTGGVGAAAIKLLDHVIQWGLKRWEGRREGVARVETEQERKINGLQAGLRVVLLDRIQYLGQCYLADGEISFDDRRRLHRMHDAYHTGLNGNGDLDVIMAQVDRLPLKH
;
A
#
# COMPACT_ATOMS: atom_id res chain seq x y z
N MET A 1 -61.13 -9.88 11.46
CA MET A 1 -59.92 -10.00 12.30
C MET A 1 -59.14 -11.25 11.90
N GLU A 2 -58.78 -11.45 10.62
CA GLU A 2 -58.17 -12.73 10.19
C GLU A 2 -57.26 -12.54 8.94
N LEU A 3 -56.50 -11.45 8.86
CA LEU A 3 -55.53 -11.23 7.77
C LEU A 3 -54.12 -10.83 8.27
N TRP A 4 -53.97 -10.64 9.59
CA TRP A 4 -52.70 -10.27 10.22
C TRP A 4 -51.93 -11.47 10.80
N THR A 5 -52.54 -12.65 10.92
CA THR A 5 -51.93 -13.83 11.58
C THR A 5 -51.01 -14.65 10.68
N MET A 6 -51.10 -14.51 9.35
CA MET A 6 -50.22 -15.23 8.40
C MET A 6 -48.79 -14.69 8.33
N VAL A 7 -48.52 -13.50 8.88
CA VAL A 7 -47.15 -12.95 8.95
C VAL A 7 -46.36 -13.53 10.14
N LEU A 8 -47.04 -14.12 11.13
CA LEU A 8 -46.42 -14.74 12.31
C LEU A 8 -46.03 -16.21 12.12
N THR A 9 -46.45 -16.87 11.06
CA THR A 9 -46.01 -18.23 10.68
C THR A 9 -44.69 -18.22 9.88
N GLY A 10 -43.79 -17.31 10.25
CA GLY A 10 -42.55 -16.96 9.55
C GLY A 10 -41.40 -17.97 9.61
N GLY A 11 -41.67 -19.27 9.66
CA GLY A 11 -40.63 -20.31 9.74
C GLY A 11 -40.13 -20.81 8.38
N VAL A 12 -41.05 -21.13 7.46
CA VAL A 12 -40.72 -21.86 6.23
C VAL A 12 -40.31 -20.92 5.08
N GLY A 13 -40.97 -19.76 4.97
CA GLY A 13 -40.65 -18.77 3.93
C GLY A 13 -39.26 -18.13 4.11
N ALA A 14 -38.85 -17.87 5.37
CA ALA A 14 -37.56 -17.27 5.65
C ALA A 14 -36.38 -18.19 5.30
N ALA A 15 -36.52 -19.51 5.50
CA ALA A 15 -35.51 -20.49 5.12
C ALA A 15 -35.37 -20.59 3.59
N ALA A 16 -36.49 -20.58 2.86
CA ALA A 16 -36.49 -20.59 1.40
C ALA A 16 -35.84 -19.32 0.81
N ILE A 17 -36.18 -18.14 1.35
CA ILE A 17 -35.58 -16.87 0.94
C ILE A 17 -34.07 -16.85 1.22
N LYS A 18 -33.64 -17.36 2.39
CA LYS A 18 -32.20 -17.44 2.72
C LYS A 18 -31.44 -18.42 1.84
N LEU A 19 -32.05 -19.56 1.47
CA LEU A 19 -31.44 -20.50 0.53
C LEU A 19 -31.27 -19.87 -0.86
N LEU A 20 -32.29 -19.14 -1.33
CA LEU A 20 -32.21 -18.38 -2.58
C LEU A 20 -31.10 -17.32 -2.53
N ASP A 21 -31.04 -16.55 -1.45
CA ASP A 21 -29.99 -15.55 -1.23
C ASP A 21 -28.59 -16.19 -1.23
N HIS A 22 -28.39 -17.32 -0.56
CA HIS A 22 -27.12 -18.04 -0.57
C HIS A 22 -26.73 -18.56 -1.96
N VAL A 23 -27.69 -19.04 -2.76
CA VAL A 23 -27.42 -19.50 -4.14
C VAL A 23 -27.07 -18.32 -5.06
N ILE A 24 -27.74 -17.17 -4.89
CA ILE A 24 -27.44 -15.95 -5.64
C ILE A 24 -26.04 -15.44 -5.27
N GLN A 25 -25.72 -15.36 -3.99
CA GLN A 25 -24.39 -14.94 -3.52
C GLN A 25 -23.29 -15.91 -3.95
N TRP A 26 -23.53 -17.22 -3.90
CA TRP A 26 -22.59 -18.22 -4.41
C TRP A 26 -22.36 -18.06 -5.92
N GLY A 27 -23.44 -17.82 -6.67
CA GLY A 27 -23.39 -17.50 -8.09
C GLY A 27 -22.54 -16.26 -8.34
N LEU A 28 -22.83 -15.13 -7.71
CA LEU A 28 -22.07 -13.89 -7.89
C LEU A 28 -20.59 -14.07 -7.53
N LYS A 29 -20.29 -14.68 -6.38
CA LYS A 29 -18.92 -14.93 -5.91
C LYS A 29 -18.12 -15.86 -6.85
N ARG A 30 -18.78 -16.88 -7.44
CA ARG A 30 -18.16 -17.81 -8.40
C ARG A 30 -17.78 -17.12 -9.72
N TRP A 31 -18.48 -16.03 -10.06
CA TRP A 31 -18.21 -15.25 -11.27
C TRP A 31 -17.24 -14.09 -11.00
N GLU A 32 -17.27 -13.49 -9.83
CA GLU A 32 -16.26 -12.53 -9.34
C GLU A 32 -14.87 -13.19 -9.26
N GLY A 33 -14.77 -14.39 -8.68
CA GLY A 33 -13.49 -15.13 -8.65
C GLY A 33 -12.93 -15.48 -10.04
N ARG A 34 -13.76 -15.50 -11.08
CA ARG A 34 -13.32 -15.65 -12.49
C ARG A 34 -12.84 -14.33 -13.11
N ARG A 35 -13.33 -13.19 -12.63
CA ARG A 35 -12.86 -11.85 -13.04
C ARG A 35 -11.56 -11.46 -12.31
N GLU A 36 -11.41 -11.84 -11.05
CA GLU A 36 -10.18 -11.66 -10.28
C GLU A 36 -9.04 -12.56 -10.79
N GLY A 37 -9.37 -13.76 -11.30
CA GLY A 37 -8.41 -14.73 -11.83
C GLY A 37 -7.85 -14.42 -13.21
N VAL A 38 -8.27 -13.36 -13.89
CA VAL A 38 -7.60 -12.88 -15.12
C VAL A 38 -6.39 -12.06 -14.70
N ALA A 39 -5.35 -12.75 -14.22
CA ALA A 39 -4.05 -12.15 -13.96
C ALA A 39 -3.62 -11.41 -15.24
N ARG A 40 -3.46 -10.08 -15.17
CA ARG A 40 -2.88 -9.31 -16.27
C ARG A 40 -1.53 -9.96 -16.58
N VAL A 41 -1.37 -10.46 -17.81
CA VAL A 41 -0.08 -10.92 -18.30
C VAL A 41 0.79 -9.69 -18.44
N GLU A 42 1.61 -9.44 -17.42
CA GLU A 42 2.56 -8.35 -17.42
C GLU A 42 3.53 -8.53 -18.60
N THR A 43 3.69 -7.48 -19.39
CA THR A 43 4.57 -7.50 -20.56
C THR A 43 6.03 -7.64 -20.13
N GLU A 44 6.89 -8.16 -21.01
CA GLU A 44 8.33 -8.28 -20.71
C GLU A 44 8.97 -6.93 -20.38
N GLN A 45 8.48 -5.84 -21.00
CA GLN A 45 8.93 -4.48 -20.72
C GLN A 45 8.55 -4.03 -19.31
N GLU A 46 7.30 -4.25 -18.89
CA GLU A 46 6.85 -3.92 -17.53
C GLU A 46 7.66 -4.68 -16.47
N ARG A 47 7.95 -5.98 -16.69
CA ARG A 47 8.81 -6.75 -15.79
C ARG A 47 10.22 -6.17 -15.66
N LYS A 48 10.82 -5.75 -16.79
CA LYS A 48 12.15 -5.10 -16.78
C LYS A 48 12.10 -3.76 -16.04
N ILE A 49 11.07 -2.94 -16.28
CA ILE A 49 10.88 -1.66 -15.60
C ILE A 49 10.70 -1.87 -14.10
N ASN A 50 9.86 -2.82 -13.69
CA ASN A 50 9.63 -3.15 -12.29
C ASN A 50 10.91 -3.66 -11.61
N GLY A 51 11.69 -4.50 -12.31
CA GLY A 51 13.00 -4.96 -11.84
C GLY A 51 13.98 -3.80 -11.63
N LEU A 52 14.03 -2.85 -12.57
CA LEU A 52 14.85 -1.64 -12.44
C LEU A 52 14.38 -0.74 -11.28
N GLN A 53 13.07 -0.55 -11.13
CA GLN A 53 12.49 0.22 -10.01
C GLN A 53 12.84 -0.42 -8.67
N ALA A 54 12.73 -1.76 -8.56
CA ALA A 54 13.11 -2.49 -7.36
C ALA A 54 14.61 -2.35 -7.03
N GLY A 55 15.48 -2.45 -8.05
CA GLY A 55 16.92 -2.23 -7.87
C GLY A 55 17.26 -0.81 -7.43
N LEU A 56 16.69 0.20 -8.09
CA LEU A 56 16.87 1.61 -7.73
C LEU A 56 16.38 1.92 -6.32
N ARG A 57 15.27 1.30 -5.89
CA ARG A 57 14.74 1.44 -4.54
C ARG A 57 15.77 1.01 -3.49
N VAL A 58 16.41 -0.15 -3.68
CA VAL A 58 17.43 -0.67 -2.76
C VAL A 58 18.65 0.26 -2.70
N VAL A 59 19.11 0.74 -3.87
CA VAL A 59 20.27 1.66 -3.93
C VAL A 59 19.96 3.01 -3.28
N LEU A 60 18.77 3.57 -3.51
CA LEU A 60 18.36 4.81 -2.85
C LEU A 60 18.20 4.62 -1.35
N LEU A 61 17.65 3.48 -0.90
CA LEU A 61 17.55 3.16 0.51
C LEU A 61 18.92 3.21 1.18
N ASP A 62 19.88 2.46 0.66
CA ASP A 62 21.24 2.41 1.17
C ASP A 62 21.86 3.82 1.20
N ARG A 63 21.73 4.57 0.11
CA ARG A 63 22.35 5.88 0.01
C ARG A 63 21.75 6.90 0.98
N ILE A 64 20.43 6.94 1.13
CA ILE A 64 19.77 7.86 2.06
C ILE A 64 20.11 7.47 3.50
N GLN A 65 20.11 6.17 3.82
CA GLN A 65 20.48 5.68 5.14
C GLN A 65 21.91 6.06 5.51
N TYR A 66 22.87 5.81 4.61
CA TYR A 66 24.27 6.19 4.81
C TYR A 66 24.42 7.69 5.04
N LEU A 67 23.84 8.52 4.17
CA LEU A 67 23.95 9.98 4.30
C LEU A 67 23.30 10.47 5.59
N GLY A 68 22.11 9.98 5.92
CA GLY A 68 21.42 10.31 7.16
C GLY A 68 22.26 9.97 8.38
N GLN A 69 22.88 8.79 8.41
CA GLN A 69 23.80 8.40 9.49
C GLN A 69 25.03 9.30 9.57
N CYS A 70 25.63 9.68 8.44
CA CYS A 70 26.74 10.62 8.42
C CYS A 70 26.34 11.98 9.01
N TYR A 71 25.21 12.56 8.59
CA TYR A 71 24.78 13.85 9.14
C TYR A 71 24.40 13.77 10.62
N LEU A 72 23.81 12.65 11.06
CA LEU A 72 23.53 12.42 12.47
C LEU A 72 24.82 12.28 13.30
N ALA A 73 25.86 11.67 12.74
CA ALA A 73 27.17 11.58 13.38
C ALA A 73 27.89 12.94 13.44
N ASP A 74 27.77 13.76 12.39
CA ASP A 74 28.28 15.13 12.36
C ASP A 74 27.55 16.03 13.38
N GLY A 75 26.28 15.74 13.69
CA GLY A 75 25.47 16.51 14.62
C GLY A 75 24.94 17.83 14.05
N GLU A 76 25.21 18.12 12.79
CA GLU A 76 24.77 19.32 12.05
C GLU A 76 24.64 19.01 10.55
N ILE A 77 23.79 19.76 9.85
CA ILE A 77 23.55 19.55 8.42
C ILE A 77 23.37 20.89 7.70
N SER A 78 23.85 21.01 6.46
CA SER A 78 23.58 22.21 5.67
C SER A 78 22.13 22.23 5.18
N PHE A 79 21.61 23.42 4.88
CA PHE A 79 20.26 23.55 4.32
C PHE A 79 20.11 22.80 2.99
N ASP A 80 21.13 22.89 2.12
CA ASP A 80 21.07 22.23 0.81
C ASP A 80 21.14 20.70 0.93
N ASP A 81 22.00 20.18 1.82
CA ASP A 81 22.08 18.75 2.10
C ASP A 81 20.75 18.20 2.63
N ARG A 82 20.12 18.90 3.59
CA ARG A 82 18.81 18.50 4.11
C ARG A 82 17.75 18.49 3.01
N ARG A 83 17.68 19.54 2.21
CA ARG A 83 16.74 19.64 1.08
C ARG A 83 16.98 18.55 0.05
N ARG A 84 18.23 18.23 -0.25
CA ARG A 84 18.59 17.15 -1.18
C ARG A 84 18.20 15.79 -0.62
N LEU A 85 18.41 15.55 0.66
CA LEU A 85 18.05 14.30 1.32
C LEU A 85 16.53 14.07 1.29
N HIS A 86 15.73 15.11 1.53
CA HIS A 86 14.26 15.06 1.36
C HIS A 86 13.85 14.71 -0.08
N ARG A 87 14.46 15.34 -1.09
CA ARG A 87 14.18 14.99 -2.49
C ARG A 87 14.49 13.54 -2.82
N MET A 88 15.56 13.00 -2.23
CA MET A 88 15.91 11.58 -2.39
C MET A 88 14.87 10.69 -1.70
N HIS A 89 14.46 11.05 -0.49
CA HIS A 89 13.42 10.35 0.26
C HIS A 89 12.07 10.35 -0.47
N ASP A 90 11.65 11.48 -1.02
CA ASP A 90 10.41 11.59 -1.81
C ASP A 90 10.45 10.70 -3.06
N ALA A 91 11.58 10.68 -3.77
CA ALA A 91 11.78 9.82 -4.94
C ALA A 91 11.72 8.34 -4.56
N TYR A 92 12.31 7.99 -3.41
CA TYR A 92 12.29 6.63 -2.87
C TYR A 92 10.87 6.20 -2.47
N HIS A 93 10.16 7.00 -1.67
CA HIS A 93 8.85 6.65 -1.13
C HIS A 93 7.75 6.76 -2.18
N THR A 94 7.61 7.94 -2.81
CA THR A 94 6.53 8.23 -3.76
C THR A 94 6.85 7.72 -5.16
N GLY A 95 8.08 7.96 -5.63
CA GLY A 95 8.46 7.66 -7.02
C GLY A 95 8.72 6.17 -7.27
N LEU A 96 9.28 5.47 -6.28
CA LEU A 96 9.66 4.06 -6.39
C LEU A 96 8.84 3.15 -5.49
N ASN A 97 7.81 3.64 -4.80
CA ASN A 97 6.98 2.86 -3.87
C ASN A 97 7.82 2.17 -2.78
N GLY A 98 8.77 2.91 -2.20
CA GLY A 98 9.58 2.50 -1.06
C GLY A 98 8.77 2.36 0.23
N ASN A 99 9.24 1.55 1.17
CA ASN A 99 8.60 1.41 2.48
C ASN A 99 9.00 2.58 3.41
N GLY A 100 8.38 2.72 4.58
CA GLY A 100 8.69 3.80 5.53
C GLY A 100 10.01 3.63 6.31
N ASP A 101 10.92 2.76 5.86
CA ASP A 101 12.11 2.37 6.63
C ASP A 101 13.07 3.54 6.92
N LEU A 102 13.01 4.59 6.10
CA LEU A 102 13.84 5.79 6.25
C LEU A 102 13.17 6.91 7.05
N ASP A 103 11.87 6.81 7.34
CA ASP A 103 11.09 7.88 8.00
C ASP A 103 11.71 8.28 9.34
N VAL A 104 12.17 7.28 10.11
CA VAL A 104 12.79 7.49 11.41
C VAL A 104 14.11 8.25 11.29
N ILE A 105 14.95 7.89 10.30
CA ILE A 105 16.23 8.58 10.07
C ILE A 105 15.98 10.01 9.59
N MET A 106 15.04 10.20 8.66
CA MET A 106 14.68 11.53 8.16
C MET A 106 14.17 12.44 9.28
N ALA A 107 13.29 11.93 10.15
CA ALA A 107 12.79 12.67 11.30
C ALA A 107 13.89 13.07 12.30
N GLN A 108 14.96 12.27 12.42
CA GLN A 108 16.12 12.63 13.24
C GLN A 108 16.98 13.69 12.55
N VAL A 109 17.26 13.53 11.25
CA VAL A 109 18.02 14.51 10.46
C VAL A 109 17.36 15.89 10.46
N ASP A 110 16.02 15.94 10.44
CA ASP A 110 15.27 17.19 10.49
C ASP A 110 15.43 17.97 11.80
N ARG A 111 15.78 17.28 12.88
CA ARG A 111 16.03 17.89 14.19
C ARG A 111 17.45 18.43 14.34
N LEU A 112 18.35 18.15 13.41
CA LEU A 112 19.72 18.64 13.49
C LEU A 112 19.77 20.17 13.34
N PRO A 113 20.71 20.85 14.01
CA PRO A 113 21.00 22.25 13.75
C PRO A 113 21.53 22.43 12.31
N LEU A 114 21.32 23.64 11.78
CA LEU A 114 21.89 24.01 10.49
C LEU A 114 23.34 24.46 10.66
N LYS A 115 24.22 23.99 9.77
CA LYS A 115 25.60 24.50 9.69
C LYS A 115 25.58 26.02 9.46
N HIS A 116 26.37 26.74 10.26
CA HIS A 116 26.55 28.19 10.15
C HIS A 116 27.41 28.58 8.96
#